data_AF-A0A1I0XP46-F1
#
_entry.id   AF-A0A1I0XP46-F1
#
_cell.length_a   1.000
_cell.length_b   1.000
_cell.length_c   1.000
_cell.angle_alpha   90.00
_cell.angle_beta   90.00
_cell.angle_gamma   90.00
#
_symmetry.space_group_name_H-M   'P 1'
#
loop_
_entity.id
_entity.type
_entity.pdbx_description
1 polymer ?
#
loop_
_entity_poly.entity_id
_entity_poly.type
_entity_poly.pdbx_seq_one_letter_code
_entity_poly.pdbx_strand_id
1 'polypeptide(L)' 'MQTRIDNSRDKMKLRRCTVEHVFGTVKSWMGSGHFTMKGLAHVGTEISLHILAYNMRRVMAILGITDMMKAMKIIGA' A
#
# COMPACT_ATOMS: atom_id res chain seq x y z
N MET A 1 16.72 20.25 5.07
CA MET A 1 16.28 18.85 5.27
C MET A 1 16.80 18.28 6.58
N GLN A 2 18.09 18.44 6.90
CA GLN A 2 18.72 17.89 8.10
C GLN A 2 17.98 18.22 9.41
N THR A 3 17.62 19.49 9.61
CA THR A 3 16.85 19.97 10.78
C THR A 3 15.51 19.24 10.99
N ARG A 4 14.83 18.80 9.91
CA ARG A 4 13.56 18.04 10.02
C ARG A 4 13.77 16.61 10.49
N ILE A 5 14.91 16.01 10.13
CA ILE A 5 15.29 14.66 10.53
C ILE A 5 15.75 14.68 11.99
N ASP A 6 16.57 15.67 12.35
CA ASP A 6 17.12 15.82 13.70
C ASP A 6 16.00 16.05 14.73
N ASN A 7 14.99 16.88 14.38
CA ASN A 7 13.81 17.15 15.21
C ASN A 7 12.82 15.96 15.30
N SER A 8 13.03 14.87 14.58
CA SER A 8 12.08 13.74 14.53
C SER A 8 12.77 12.42 14.21
N ARG A 9 13.86 12.13 14.94
CA ARG A 9 14.75 10.99 14.68
C ARG A 9 14.03 9.63 14.66
N ASP A 10 12.96 9.48 15.44
CA ASP A 10 12.18 8.24 15.52
C ASP A 10 11.27 8.00 14.31
N LYS A 11 10.91 9.04 13.54
CA LYS A 11 10.07 8.88 12.34
C LYS A 11 10.75 7.97 11.30
N MET A 12 12.08 8.00 11.24
CA MET A 12 12.82 7.17 10.30
C MET A 12 12.84 5.70 10.75
N LYS A 13 12.86 5.42 12.07
CA LYS A 13 12.68 4.05 12.56
C LYS A 13 11.26 3.54 12.28
N LEU A 14 10.25 4.38 12.55
CA LEU A 14 8.85 4.03 12.32
C LEU A 14 8.59 3.69 10.84
N ARG A 15 9.07 4.53 9.92
CA ARG A 15 8.86 4.32 8.47
C ARG A 15 9.49 3.00 7.98
N ARG A 16 10.68 2.65 8.49
CA ARG A 16 11.32 1.35 8.20
C ARG A 16 10.42 0.18 8.62
N CYS A 17 9.80 0.28 9.79
CA CYS A 17 8.99 -0.81 10.33
C CYS A 17 7.58 -0.89 9.71
N THR A 18 7.00 0.23 9.28
CA THR A 18 5.58 0.27 8.89
C THR A 18 5.35 0.28 7.38
N VAL A 19 6.10 1.09 6.62
CA VAL A 19 5.79 1.32 5.21
C VAL A 19 6.82 0.72 4.26
N GLU A 20 8.10 0.63 4.64
CA GLU A 20 9.14 0.18 3.70
C GLU A 20 8.91 -1.28 3.24
N HIS A 21 8.48 -2.15 4.15
CA HIS A 21 8.12 -3.54 3.81
C HIS A 21 6.92 -3.60 2.84
N VAL A 22 5.91 -2.75 3.06
CA VAL A 22 4.72 -2.66 2.18
C VAL A 22 5.13 -2.27 0.77
N PHE A 23 5.95 -1.21 0.65
CA PHE A 23 6.48 -0.77 -0.64
C PHE A 23 7.34 -1.84 -1.32
N GLY A 24 8.14 -2.59 -0.55
CA GLY A 24 8.91 -3.73 -1.07
C GLY A 24 8.01 -4.82 -1.67
N THR A 25 6.93 -5.17 -0.98
CA THR A 25 5.97 -6.17 -1.44
C THR A 25 5.24 -5.71 -2.71
N VAL A 26 4.72 -4.48 -2.72
CA VAL A 26 4.03 -3.91 -3.88
C VAL A 26 4.95 -3.88 -5.09
N LYS A 27 6.19 -3.38 -4.94
CA LYS A 27 7.18 -3.37 -6.03
C LYS A 27 7.54 -4.78 -6.50
N SER A 28 7.69 -5.74 -5.59
CA SER A 28 7.96 -7.13 -5.96
C SER A 28 6.82 -7.74 -6.78
N TRP A 29 5.56 -7.41 -6.48
CA TRP A 29 4.41 -7.86 -7.26
C TRP A 29 4.29 -7.17 -8.62
N MET A 30 4.70 -5.91 -8.72
CA MET A 30 4.79 -5.20 -9.98
C MET A 30 5.89 -5.78 -10.91
N GLY A 31 6.83 -6.55 -10.36
CA GLY A 31 7.92 -7.18 -11.10
C GLY A 31 9.05 -6.22 -11.45
N SER A 32 9.85 -6.58 -12.44
CA SER A 32 10.95 -5.75 -12.97
C SER A 32 10.48 -4.67 -13.96
N GLY A 33 9.18 -4.64 -14.28
CA GLY A 33 8.58 -3.72 -15.23
C GLY A 33 8.48 -2.30 -14.70
N HIS A 34 8.65 -1.33 -15.61
CA HIS A 34 8.22 0.05 -15.38
C HIS A 34 6.69 0.12 -15.41
N PHE A 35 6.12 1.25 -14.98
CA PHE A 35 4.69 1.51 -15.18
C PHE A 35 4.29 1.25 -16.63
N THR A 36 3.19 0.54 -16.81
CA THR A 36 2.67 0.19 -18.12
C THR A 36 2.10 1.43 -18.81
N MET A 37 1.52 2.33 -18.03
CA MET A 37 0.86 3.53 -18.52
C MET A 37 1.82 4.72 -18.64
N LYS A 38 1.43 5.69 -19.47
CA LYS A 38 2.13 6.97 -19.63
C LYS A 38 1.26 8.13 -19.15
N GLY A 39 1.93 9.13 -18.56
CA GLY A 39 1.29 10.32 -17.99
C GLY A 39 0.84 10.13 -16.55
N LEU A 40 0.94 11.20 -15.75
CA LEU A 40 0.75 11.15 -14.29
C LEU A 40 -0.63 10.65 -13.86
N ALA A 41 -1.69 11.01 -14.59
CA ALA A 41 -3.06 10.57 -14.27
C ALA A 41 -3.22 9.04 -14.41
N HIS A 42 -2.73 8.47 -15.50
CA HIS A 42 -2.84 7.03 -15.75
C HIS A 42 -1.90 6.23 -14.84
N VAL A 43 -0.66 6.69 -14.66
CA VAL A 43 0.31 6.08 -13.73
C VAL A 43 -0.21 6.14 -12.29
N GLY A 44 -0.84 7.26 -11.90
CA GLY A 44 -1.51 7.40 -10.61
C GLY A 44 -2.62 6.38 -10.40
N THR A 45 -3.38 6.08 -11.45
CA THR A 45 -4.43 5.05 -11.42
C THR A 45 -3.81 3.65 -11.29
N GLU A 46 -2.74 3.36 -12.04
CA GLU A 46 -2.02 2.08 -12.00
C GLU A 46 -1.48 1.79 -10.59
N ILE A 47 -0.77 2.74 -9.97
CA ILE A 47 -0.26 2.54 -8.60
C ILE A 47 -1.40 2.43 -7.57
N SER A 48 -2.50 3.15 -7.77
CA SER A 48 -3.67 3.08 -6.88
C SER A 48 -4.29 1.69 -6.91
N LEU A 49 -4.38 1.06 -8.08
CA LEU A 49 -4.91 -0.30 -8.21
C LEU A 49 -4.00 -1.34 -7.56
N HIS A 50 -2.67 -1.20 -7.72
CA HIS A 50 -1.71 -2.07 -7.01
C HIS A 50 -1.82 -1.96 -5.48
N ILE A 51 -1.95 -0.73 -4.96
CA ILE A 51 -2.13 -0.49 -3.52
C ILE A 51 -3.47 -1.08 -3.05
N LEU A 52 -4.54 -0.93 -3.83
CA LEU A 52 -5.85 -1.50 -3.51
C LEU A 52 -5.77 -3.03 -3.42
N ALA A 53 -5.13 -3.68 -4.40
CA ALA A 53 -4.92 -5.13 -4.39
C ALA A 53 -4.12 -5.59 -3.17
N TYR A 54 -3.04 -4.88 -2.81
CA TYR A 54 -2.27 -5.16 -1.60
C TYR A 54 -3.14 -5.05 -0.34
N ASN A 55 -3.93 -3.97 -0.23
CA ASN A 55 -4.80 -3.73 0.92
C ASN A 55 -5.87 -4.83 1.05
N MET A 56 -6.50 -5.24 -0.05
CA MET A 56 -7.47 -6.34 -0.01
C MET A 56 -6.82 -7.64 0.44
N ARG A 57 -5.62 -7.96 -0.06
CA ARG A 57 -4.87 -9.14 0.38
C ARG A 57 -4.50 -9.09 1.87
N ARG A 58 -4.13 -7.90 2.37
CA ARG A 58 -3.83 -7.68 3.78
C ARG A 58 -5.07 -7.82 4.67
N VAL A 59 -6.20 -7.26 4.26
CA VAL A 59 -7.48 -7.38 4.99
C VAL A 59 -7.91 -8.85 5.07
N MET A 60 -7.84 -9.59 3.95
CA MET A 60 -8.12 -11.02 3.94
C MET A 60 -7.20 -11.80 4.90
N ALA A 61 -5.93 -11.42 5.02
CA ALA A 61 -4.99 -12.08 5.93
C ALA A 61 -5.25 -11.75 7.42
N ILE A 62 -5.74 -10.55 7.73
CA ILE A 62 -6.00 -10.10 9.11
C ILE A 62 -7.36 -10.58 9.61
N LEU A 63 -8.42 -10.41 8.80
CA LEU A 63 -9.80 -10.67 9.19
C LEU A 63 -10.31 -12.04 8.70
N GLY A 64 -9.69 -12.63 7.69
CA GLY A 64 -10.25 -13.76 6.96
C GLY A 64 -11.27 -13.35 5.89
N ILE A 65 -11.46 -14.20 4.89
CA ILE A 65 -12.31 -13.92 3.72
C ILE A 65 -13.79 -13.78 4.12
N THR A 66 -14.27 -14.65 5.01
CA THR A 66 -15.67 -14.69 5.43
C THR A 66 -16.10 -13.39 6.10
N ASP A 67 -15.30 -12.88 7.03
CA ASP A 67 -15.65 -11.68 7.78
C ASP A 67 -15.43 -10.41 6.96
N MET A 68 -14.43 -10.40 6.07
CA MET A 68 -14.31 -9.35 5.05
C MET A 68 -15.57 -9.25 4.18
N MET A 69 -16.08 -10.38 3.66
CA MET A 69 -17.27 -10.39 2.81
C MET A 69 -18.53 -9.93 3.56
N LYS A 70 -18.67 -10.26 4.85
CA LYS A 70 -19.75 -9.74 5.69
C LYS A 70 -19.64 -8.22 5.84
N ALA A 71 -18.45 -7.71 6.16
CA ALA A 71 -18.23 -6.27 6.34
C ALA A 71 -18.53 -5.49 5.05
N MET A 72 -18.15 -6.00 3.88
CA MET A 72 -18.44 -5.37 2.59
C MET A 72 -19.94 -5.31 2.29
N LYS A 73 -20.71 -6.35 2.64
CA LYS A 73 -22.17 -6.36 2.46
C LYS A 73 -22.90 -5.36 3.35
N ILE A 74 -22.41 -5.14 4.56
CA ILE A 74 -23.00 -4.18 5.51
C ILE A 74 -22.81 -2.73 5.03
N ILE A 75 -21.70 -2.41 4.39
CA ILE A 75 -21.42 -1.06 3.87
C ILE A 75 -22.23 -0.74 2.61
N GLY A 76 -22.65 -1.76 1.85
CA GLY A 76 -23.43 -1.61 0.62
C GLY A 76 -24.95 -1.56 0.82
N ALA A 77 -25.44 -1.63 2.07
CA ALA A 77 -26.84 -1.51 2.45
C ALA A 77 -27.07 -0.16 3.15
#